data_AF-A0A8G1N224-F1
#
_entry.id   AF-A0A8G1N224-F1
#
_cell.length_a   1.000
_cell.length_b   1.000
_cell.length_c   1.000
_cell.angle_alpha   90.00
_cell.angle_beta   90.00
_cell.angle_gamma   90.00
#
_symmetry.space_group_name_H-M   'P 1'
#
loop_
_entity.id
_entity.type
_entity.pdbx_description
1 polymer ?
#
loop_
_entity_poly.entity_id
_entity_poly.type
_entity_poly.pdbx_seq_one_letter_code
_entity_poly.pdbx_strand_id
1 'polypeptide(L)'
;MSWLGMPRSRRRMLIGGAGVLAGAAAATALRPFAEAAAQQSTYANPVVWQDFADVEVIRVGADFYMTASTMHYSPGAPVLHSRDLVNWEFIGHSVPRLDFGAKYDLNGGRGYVRGIWASTIAHRAAENRFYWLGQIDFARSYLYTAANAAGPWTRHAELPRAYYDAGMLVDTDNTVYVAYGNTRISVAQLSADGRTEVRDQQVFTTPSSIGALEGARFYKINGSYYIFLTRPANGQYVLKAPSPWGPYALRQVLLDMPGPVPGGGVPHQGGLVSTTGGAWYYMAFVDAYPGGRMPALAPITWTPDGWPQVTTVNGAWGSTYPFPNLTPHPVPSLIGTDEFTAATLAPSGNGTTTRTTPSGPPGTASASRPLRSRTTSTRPATRSPTASKGPRPRPRSNSTRPRWRTATARAWRCSATPRPGSACAATTASHGSP
;
A
#
# COMPACT_ATOMS: atom_id res chain seq x y z
N MET A 1 15.16 44.32 -32.87
CA MET A 1 15.77 43.41 -33.86
C MET A 1 14.64 42.70 -34.59
N SER A 2 14.43 43.09 -35.84
CA SER A 2 13.62 42.40 -36.86
C SER A 2 14.14 40.96 -37.04
N TRP A 3 13.35 39.98 -37.48
CA TRP A 3 13.04 39.76 -38.90
C TRP A 3 11.70 39.01 -39.10
N LEU A 4 10.94 39.53 -40.07
CA LEU A 4 9.74 39.00 -40.72
C LEU A 4 10.13 38.37 -42.07
N GLY A 5 9.30 37.44 -42.59
CA GLY A 5 9.04 37.34 -44.05
C GLY A 5 9.11 35.96 -44.75
N MET A 6 7.96 35.26 -44.83
CA MET A 6 7.17 34.80 -46.02
C MET A 6 7.85 34.44 -47.39
N PRO A 7 7.16 33.84 -48.43
CA PRO A 7 5.90 33.05 -48.49
C PRO A 7 5.83 31.86 -49.53
N ARG A 8 4.72 31.08 -49.43
CA ARG A 8 3.85 30.39 -50.44
C ARG A 8 4.37 29.96 -51.83
N SER A 9 3.99 28.75 -52.26
CA SER A 9 3.40 28.53 -53.61
C SER A 9 2.39 27.36 -53.67
N ARG A 10 1.31 27.56 -54.43
CA ARG A 10 0.31 26.57 -54.86
C ARG A 10 0.59 26.23 -56.33
N ARG A 11 0.42 24.97 -56.76
CA ARG A 11 0.03 24.62 -58.14
C ARG A 11 -0.93 23.44 -58.18
N ARG A 12 -2.07 23.67 -58.85
CA ARG A 12 -3.00 22.68 -59.41
C ARG A 12 -2.51 22.31 -60.82
N MET A 13 -2.75 21.08 -61.28
CA MET A 13 -3.06 20.81 -62.69
C MET A 13 -3.90 19.54 -62.85
N LEU A 14 -4.69 19.52 -63.93
CA LEU A 14 -5.89 18.73 -64.22
C LEU A 14 -5.67 17.70 -65.33
N ILE A 15 -6.42 16.60 -65.24
CA ILE A 15 -7.20 15.85 -66.27
C ILE A 15 -6.51 15.06 -67.42
N GLY A 16 -6.99 13.81 -67.56
CA GLY A 16 -7.27 13.10 -68.82
C GLY A 16 -6.57 11.74 -68.91
N GLY A 17 -7.18 10.58 -69.18
CA GLY A 17 -8.54 10.14 -69.50
C GLY A 17 -8.46 8.76 -70.20
N ALA A 18 -9.41 7.85 -69.91
CA ALA A 18 -9.82 6.60 -70.62
C ALA A 18 -8.73 5.53 -70.97
N GLY A 19 -8.90 4.21 -70.81
CA GLY A 19 -9.99 3.33 -70.41
C GLY A 19 -9.57 1.88 -70.72
N VAL A 20 -10.19 0.88 -70.09
CA VAL A 20 -10.60 -0.45 -70.61
C VAL A 20 -11.01 -1.33 -69.42
N LEU A 21 -12.21 -1.92 -69.55
CA LEU A 21 -12.90 -2.81 -68.64
C LEU A 21 -12.28 -4.21 -68.63
N ALA A 22 -12.10 -4.80 -67.44
CA ALA A 22 -12.21 -6.24 -67.21
C ALA A 22 -12.61 -6.46 -65.74
N GLY A 23 -13.76 -7.10 -65.53
CA GLY A 23 -14.34 -7.30 -64.21
C GLY A 23 -13.63 -8.36 -63.38
N ALA A 24 -13.66 -8.17 -62.06
CA ALA A 24 -13.61 -9.25 -61.08
C ALA A 24 -14.09 -8.72 -59.72
N ALA A 25 -15.07 -9.44 -59.16
CA ALA A 25 -15.48 -9.47 -57.75
C ALA A 25 -15.67 -8.13 -57.01
N ALA A 26 -16.93 -7.78 -56.76
CA ALA A 26 -17.29 -6.89 -55.67
C ALA A 26 -16.94 -7.56 -54.33
N ALA A 27 -15.68 -7.46 -53.93
CA ALA A 27 -15.32 -7.59 -52.53
C ALA A 27 -15.85 -6.32 -51.85
N THR A 28 -17.02 -6.42 -51.25
CA THR A 28 -17.51 -5.45 -50.28
C THR A 28 -16.41 -5.33 -49.23
N ALA A 29 -15.60 -4.29 -49.32
CA ALA A 29 -14.65 -3.96 -48.27
C ALA A 29 -15.49 -3.62 -47.05
N LEU A 30 -15.74 -4.65 -46.23
CA LEU A 30 -16.09 -4.48 -44.84
C LEU A 30 -14.97 -3.62 -44.28
N ARG A 31 -15.23 -2.33 -44.14
CA ARG A 31 -14.49 -1.48 -43.23
C ARG A 31 -14.43 -2.31 -41.93
N PRO A 32 -13.25 -2.60 -41.37
CA PRO A 32 -13.27 -2.98 -39.99
C PRO A 32 -13.88 -1.77 -39.30
N PHE A 33 -15.12 -1.93 -38.83
CA PHE A 33 -15.52 -1.22 -37.63
C PHE A 33 -14.42 -1.62 -36.66
N ALA A 34 -13.44 -0.74 -36.48
CA ALA A 34 -12.74 -0.72 -35.23
C ALA A 34 -13.88 -0.55 -34.22
N GLU A 35 -14.30 -1.66 -33.61
CA GLU A 35 -14.88 -1.59 -32.29
C GLU A 35 -13.85 -0.79 -31.51
N ALA A 36 -14.10 0.51 -31.38
CA ALA A 36 -13.51 1.29 -30.34
C ALA A 36 -13.88 0.52 -29.09
N ALA A 37 -12.94 -0.29 -28.57
CA ALA A 37 -13.13 -1.03 -27.35
C ALA A 37 -13.74 -0.03 -26.37
N ALA A 38 -14.98 -0.27 -25.95
CA ALA A 38 -15.75 0.72 -25.23
C ALA A 38 -14.90 1.15 -24.04
N GLN A 39 -14.38 2.38 -24.10
CA GLN A 39 -13.49 2.88 -23.07
C GLN A 39 -14.30 2.83 -21.78
N GLN A 40 -13.83 2.03 -20.82
CA GLN A 40 -14.52 1.87 -19.54
C GLN A 40 -14.80 3.28 -19.00
N SER A 41 -16.07 3.64 -18.88
CA SER A 41 -16.47 5.02 -18.62
C SER A 41 -16.41 5.37 -17.14
N THR A 42 -16.47 4.35 -16.28
CA THR A 42 -16.45 4.49 -14.81
C THR A 42 -15.66 3.36 -14.14
N TYR A 43 -15.20 3.60 -12.93
CA TYR A 43 -14.67 2.57 -12.02
C TYR A 43 -15.50 2.52 -10.73
N ALA A 44 -15.42 1.40 -10.02
CA ALA A 44 -16.06 1.22 -8.72
C ALA A 44 -15.02 1.22 -7.59
N ASN A 45 -15.41 1.73 -6.43
CA ASN A 45 -14.64 1.61 -5.20
C ASN A 45 -15.11 0.39 -4.37
N PRO A 46 -14.21 -0.25 -3.59
CA PRO A 46 -12.77 -0.01 -3.56
C PRO A 46 -12.09 -0.46 -4.86
N VAL A 47 -11.01 0.22 -5.27
CA VAL A 47 -10.27 -0.15 -6.50
C VAL A 47 -9.45 -1.43 -6.32
N VAL A 48 -9.14 -1.79 -5.07
CA VAL A 48 -8.56 -3.08 -4.71
C VAL A 48 -9.31 -3.64 -3.51
N TRP A 49 -9.93 -4.82 -3.68
CA TRP A 49 -10.66 -5.51 -2.60
C TRP A 49 -9.76 -6.52 -1.88
N GLN A 50 -8.64 -6.03 -1.33
CA GLN A 50 -7.68 -6.77 -0.50
C GLN A 50 -7.13 -5.85 0.59
N ASP A 51 -6.66 -6.42 1.71
CA ASP A 51 -6.08 -5.67 2.83
C ASP A 51 -4.73 -5.04 2.45
N PHE A 52 -4.79 -3.82 1.90
CA PHE A 52 -3.66 -2.97 1.59
C PHE A 52 -3.83 -1.65 2.29
N ALA A 53 -3.18 -1.55 3.44
CA ALA A 53 -3.35 -0.45 4.33
C ALA A 53 -2.14 0.49 4.38
N ASP A 54 -2.35 1.67 4.96
CA ASP A 54 -1.30 2.69 5.11
C ASP A 54 -0.63 3.01 3.77
N VAL A 55 -1.44 3.07 2.70
CA VAL A 55 -0.92 3.10 1.34
C VAL A 55 -0.08 4.35 1.06
N GLU A 56 0.91 4.21 0.20
CA GLU A 56 1.52 5.36 -0.49
C GLU A 56 1.56 5.06 -1.98
N VAL A 57 1.09 6.03 -2.77
CA VAL A 57 1.05 5.95 -4.22
C VAL A 57 1.99 6.99 -4.83
N ILE A 58 2.81 6.57 -5.79
CA ILE A 58 3.69 7.44 -6.59
C ILE A 58 3.48 7.17 -8.08
N ARG A 59 3.83 8.16 -8.91
CA ARG A 59 3.91 8.00 -10.37
C ARG A 59 5.34 8.13 -10.83
N VAL A 60 5.79 7.22 -11.69
CA VAL A 60 7.07 7.31 -12.41
C VAL A 60 6.78 7.18 -13.89
N GLY A 61 6.92 8.27 -14.64
CA GLY A 61 6.52 8.29 -16.05
C GLY A 61 5.02 8.05 -16.22
N ALA A 62 4.65 6.99 -16.94
CA ALA A 62 3.26 6.58 -17.16
C ALA A 62 2.75 5.52 -16.16
N ASP A 63 3.64 5.01 -15.30
CA ASP A 63 3.36 3.92 -14.38
C ASP A 63 3.11 4.44 -12.97
N PHE A 64 2.17 3.82 -12.28
CA PHE A 64 1.83 4.08 -10.89
C PHE A 64 2.30 2.91 -10.02
N TYR A 65 2.82 3.24 -8.84
CA TYR A 65 3.25 2.26 -7.86
C TYR A 65 2.61 2.56 -6.52
N MET A 66 2.20 1.51 -5.82
CA MET A 66 1.63 1.61 -4.48
C MET A 66 2.34 0.67 -3.53
N THR A 67 2.69 1.15 -2.34
CA THR A 67 3.12 0.28 -1.23
C THR A 67 2.09 0.29 -0.11
N ALA A 68 2.15 -0.71 0.77
CA ALA A 68 1.26 -0.84 1.92
C ALA A 68 2.02 -1.40 3.14
N SER A 69 1.43 -1.29 4.33
CA SER A 69 1.98 -1.89 5.55
C SER A 69 1.64 -3.38 5.64
N THR A 70 2.48 -4.14 6.36
CA THR A 70 2.32 -5.60 6.53
C THR A 70 2.65 -6.08 7.92
N MET A 71 2.95 -5.18 8.86
CA MET A 71 3.31 -5.52 10.23
C MET A 71 4.40 -6.61 10.27
N HIS A 72 4.04 -7.83 10.68
CA HIS A 72 4.92 -8.97 10.95
C HIS A 72 4.91 -10.03 9.84
N TYR A 73 4.19 -9.78 8.74
CA TYR A 73 4.15 -10.65 7.58
C TYR A 73 5.45 -10.52 6.76
N SER A 74 6.00 -11.65 6.34
CA SER A 74 7.25 -11.76 5.58
C SER A 74 7.01 -12.52 4.27
N PRO A 75 7.56 -12.08 3.12
CA PRO A 75 8.18 -10.76 2.90
C PRO A 75 7.20 -9.61 3.19
N GLY A 76 7.74 -8.42 3.45
CA GLY A 76 6.97 -7.25 3.90
C GLY A 76 7.00 -6.09 2.92
N ALA A 77 6.18 -5.07 3.16
CA ALA A 77 6.06 -3.87 2.31
C ALA A 77 5.78 -4.22 0.83
N PRO A 78 4.59 -4.75 0.50
CA PRO A 78 4.22 -5.10 -0.86
C PRO A 78 4.34 -3.90 -1.78
N VAL A 79 4.57 -4.19 -3.06
CA VAL A 79 4.59 -3.21 -4.14
C VAL A 79 3.59 -3.66 -5.18
N LEU A 80 2.64 -2.77 -5.49
CA LEU A 80 1.68 -2.93 -6.56
C LEU A 80 2.00 -1.97 -7.69
N HIS A 81 1.61 -2.32 -8.91
CA HIS A 81 1.77 -1.53 -10.12
C HIS A 81 0.44 -1.35 -10.84
N SER A 82 0.25 -0.20 -11.45
CA SER A 82 -0.90 0.12 -12.29
C SER A 82 -0.49 1.07 -13.41
N ARG A 83 -1.26 1.08 -14.50
CA ARG A 83 -1.17 2.09 -15.56
C ARG A 83 -2.41 2.99 -15.65
N ASP A 84 -3.42 2.73 -14.84
CA ASP A 84 -4.72 3.40 -14.91
C ASP A 84 -5.30 3.80 -13.54
N LEU A 85 -4.56 3.58 -12.44
CA LEU A 85 -4.95 3.79 -11.04
C LEU A 85 -6.09 2.90 -10.53
N VAL A 86 -6.69 2.06 -11.39
CA VAL A 86 -7.87 1.26 -11.08
C VAL A 86 -7.51 -0.21 -11.02
N ASN A 87 -6.78 -0.71 -12.00
CA ASN A 87 -6.34 -2.09 -12.11
C ASN A 87 -4.93 -2.21 -11.54
N TRP A 88 -4.77 -2.99 -10.47
CA TRP A 88 -3.51 -3.09 -9.71
C TRP A 88 -2.96 -4.52 -9.70
N GLU A 89 -1.75 -4.67 -10.21
CA GLU A 89 -0.99 -5.92 -10.19
C GLU A 89 -0.05 -5.94 -8.98
N PHE A 90 0.03 -7.08 -8.30
CA PHE A 90 1.03 -7.30 -7.24
C PHE A 90 2.37 -7.67 -7.88
N ILE A 91 3.41 -6.86 -7.69
CA ILE A 91 4.69 -7.04 -8.41
C ILE A 91 5.87 -7.43 -7.52
N GLY A 92 5.74 -7.35 -6.19
CA GLY A 92 6.85 -7.72 -5.30
C GLY A 92 6.75 -7.15 -3.89
N HIS A 93 7.89 -7.12 -3.22
CA HIS A 93 8.05 -6.65 -1.84
C HIS A 93 9.33 -5.85 -1.68
N SER A 94 9.25 -4.70 -1.02
CA SER A 94 10.41 -3.86 -0.71
C SER A 94 11.29 -4.47 0.37
N VAL A 95 10.71 -5.28 1.25
CA VAL A 95 11.43 -5.95 2.35
C VAL A 95 11.39 -7.47 2.14
N PRO A 96 12.42 -8.08 1.52
CA PRO A 96 12.41 -9.52 1.21
C PRO A 96 12.45 -10.41 2.47
N ARG A 97 12.98 -9.90 3.59
CA ARG A 97 13.04 -10.59 4.89
C ARG A 97 12.99 -9.57 6.03
N LEU A 98 12.19 -9.87 7.06
CA LEU A 98 12.07 -9.05 8.27
C LEU A 98 13.26 -9.24 9.22
N ASP A 99 14.46 -8.88 8.77
CA ASP A 99 15.67 -8.97 9.57
C ASP A 99 15.81 -7.76 10.51
N PHE A 100 14.84 -7.61 11.41
CA PHE A 100 14.74 -6.50 12.38
C PHE A 100 14.98 -6.95 13.83
N GLY A 101 15.32 -8.23 14.03
CA GLY A 101 15.58 -8.83 15.34
C GLY A 101 14.96 -10.23 15.49
N ALA A 102 15.48 -11.01 16.44
CA ALA A 102 15.17 -12.44 16.60
C ALA A 102 13.66 -12.77 16.76
N LYS A 103 12.87 -11.86 17.33
CA LYS A 103 11.41 -12.05 17.48
C LYS A 103 10.65 -12.12 16.14
N TYR A 104 11.22 -11.58 15.05
CA TYR A 104 10.65 -11.67 13.71
C TYR A 104 10.94 -13.02 13.05
N ASP A 105 11.90 -13.78 13.59
CA ASP A 105 12.09 -15.21 13.31
C ASP A 105 11.30 -16.12 14.26
N LEU A 106 10.43 -15.55 15.09
CA LEU A 106 9.74 -16.23 16.20
C LEU A 106 10.72 -16.92 17.17
N ASN A 107 11.93 -16.37 17.31
CA ASN A 107 12.95 -16.86 18.22
C ASN A 107 13.02 -15.98 19.47
N GLY A 108 12.81 -16.58 20.64
CA GLY A 108 12.83 -15.88 21.93
C GLY A 108 11.69 -14.86 22.14
N GLY A 109 10.73 -14.76 21.21
CA GLY A 109 9.63 -13.80 21.29
C GLY A 109 8.75 -13.80 20.04
N ARG A 110 7.80 -12.85 20.00
CA ARG A 110 6.84 -12.67 18.89
C ARG A 110 6.83 -11.25 18.34
N GLY A 111 6.75 -11.13 17.02
CA GLY A 111 6.60 -9.85 16.30
C GLY A 111 5.15 -9.42 16.03
N TYR A 112 4.12 -10.14 16.49
CA TYR A 112 2.72 -9.86 16.14
C TYR A 112 2.31 -8.40 16.37
N VAL A 113 1.60 -7.83 15.39
CA VAL A 113 1.12 -6.43 15.33
C VAL A 113 2.26 -5.38 15.39
N ARG A 114 3.52 -5.81 15.30
CA ARG A 114 4.71 -4.96 15.17
C ARG A 114 5.31 -5.15 13.78
N GLY A 115 6.46 -4.51 13.53
CA GLY A 115 7.16 -4.61 12.24
C GLY A 115 6.83 -3.41 11.38
N ILE A 116 6.43 -3.66 10.15
CA ILE A 116 6.21 -2.63 9.13
C ILE A 116 4.86 -1.98 9.32
N TRP A 117 4.84 -0.79 9.93
CA TRP A 117 3.68 0.09 10.01
C TRP A 117 3.67 1.07 8.82
N ALA A 118 2.94 2.18 8.89
CA ALA A 118 2.91 3.17 7.82
C ALA A 118 4.33 3.60 7.45
N SER A 119 4.65 3.38 6.19
CA SER A 119 5.97 3.53 5.59
C SER A 119 5.83 4.32 4.30
N THR A 120 6.94 4.54 3.59
CA THR A 120 6.96 5.36 2.39
C THR A 120 7.74 4.75 1.24
N ILE A 121 7.32 5.05 0.01
CA ILE A 121 8.03 4.74 -1.23
C ILE A 121 8.25 6.02 -2.02
N ALA A 122 9.45 6.20 -2.58
CA ALA A 122 9.73 7.27 -3.53
C ALA A 122 10.64 6.78 -4.67
N HIS A 123 10.68 7.54 -5.76
CA HIS A 123 11.62 7.33 -6.86
C HIS A 123 12.51 8.55 -7.01
N ARG A 124 13.83 8.31 -7.12
CA ARG A 124 14.82 9.33 -7.41
C ARG A 124 15.20 9.23 -8.88
N ALA A 125 14.65 10.15 -9.68
CA ALA A 125 14.79 10.13 -11.14
C ALA A 125 16.25 10.21 -11.60
N ALA A 126 17.09 11.03 -10.95
CA ALA A 126 18.50 11.19 -11.31
C ALA A 126 19.32 9.89 -11.21
N GLU A 127 18.88 8.92 -10.41
CA GLU A 127 19.54 7.62 -10.22
C GLU A 127 18.76 6.46 -10.84
N ASN A 128 17.57 6.74 -11.36
CA ASN A 128 16.57 5.73 -11.71
C ASN A 128 16.42 4.65 -10.62
N ARG A 129 16.22 5.09 -9.38
CA ARG A 129 16.21 4.22 -8.19
C ARG A 129 14.99 4.45 -7.33
N PHE A 130 14.35 3.35 -6.93
CA PHE A 130 13.29 3.34 -5.94
C PHE A 130 13.88 3.22 -4.54
N TYR A 131 13.23 3.90 -3.60
CA TYR A 131 13.55 3.90 -2.18
C TYR A 131 12.29 3.55 -1.40
N TRP A 132 12.43 2.69 -0.40
CA TRP A 132 11.39 2.39 0.57
C TRP A 132 11.94 2.67 1.97
N LEU A 133 11.20 3.39 2.80
CA LEU A 133 11.61 3.70 4.17
C LEU A 133 10.47 3.41 5.15
N GLY A 134 10.78 2.66 6.21
CA GLY A 134 9.83 2.34 7.27
C GLY A 134 10.48 2.30 8.63
N GLN A 135 9.80 2.83 9.63
CA GLN A 135 10.19 2.70 11.04
C GLN A 135 9.77 1.33 11.57
N ILE A 136 10.64 0.69 12.36
CA ILE A 136 10.37 -0.59 13.02
C ILE A 136 10.54 -0.45 14.54
N ASP A 137 9.55 -0.94 15.29
CA ASP A 137 9.52 -0.97 16.77
C ASP A 137 9.74 0.35 17.54
N PHE A 138 9.37 1.49 16.95
CA PHE A 138 9.62 2.84 17.47
C PHE A 138 11.10 3.10 17.78
N ALA A 139 12.00 2.33 17.17
CA ALA A 139 13.41 2.31 17.51
C ALA A 139 14.28 2.87 16.39
N ARG A 140 14.12 2.38 15.16
CA ARG A 140 14.95 2.72 14.00
C ARG A 140 14.11 2.74 12.73
N SER A 141 14.60 3.42 11.72
CA SER A 141 14.07 3.34 10.37
C SER A 141 15.02 2.60 9.44
N TYR A 142 14.46 1.78 8.55
CA TYR A 142 15.20 1.00 7.58
C TYR A 142 14.91 1.56 6.19
N LEU A 143 15.97 1.81 5.42
CA LEU A 143 15.90 2.27 4.05
C LEU A 143 16.31 1.14 3.11
N TYR A 144 15.44 0.78 2.17
CA TYR A 144 15.68 -0.22 1.12
C TYR A 144 15.70 0.46 -0.24
N THR A 145 16.46 -0.08 -1.20
CA THR A 145 16.48 0.41 -2.58
C THR A 145 16.41 -0.69 -3.62
N ALA A 146 15.89 -0.35 -4.80
CA ALA A 146 15.87 -1.20 -5.99
C ALA A 146 15.95 -0.34 -7.27
N ALA A 147 16.54 -0.89 -8.34
CA ALA A 147 16.52 -0.25 -9.67
C ALA A 147 15.19 -0.49 -10.43
N ASN A 148 14.42 -1.50 -9.99
CA ASN A 148 13.09 -1.82 -10.50
C ASN A 148 12.17 -1.98 -9.29
N ALA A 149 10.96 -1.42 -9.33
CA ALA A 149 9.99 -1.52 -8.23
C ALA A 149 9.58 -2.97 -7.91
N ALA A 150 9.65 -3.89 -8.89
CA ALA A 150 9.44 -5.33 -8.67
C ALA A 150 10.60 -6.01 -7.93
N GLY A 151 11.71 -5.29 -7.74
CA GLY A 151 12.92 -5.78 -7.10
C GLY A 151 14.00 -6.24 -8.10
N PRO A 152 15.08 -6.87 -7.59
CA PRO A 152 15.31 -7.18 -6.18
C PRO A 152 15.55 -5.92 -5.33
N TRP A 153 15.04 -5.93 -4.10
CA TRP A 153 15.25 -4.87 -3.11
C TRP A 153 16.36 -5.25 -2.14
N THR A 154 17.17 -4.26 -1.76
CA THR A 154 18.31 -4.43 -0.84
C THR A 154 18.27 -3.39 0.27
N ARG A 155 18.65 -3.78 1.49
CA ARG A 155 18.81 -2.83 2.60
C ARG A 155 19.96 -1.88 2.26
N HIS A 156 19.68 -0.59 2.21
CA HIS A 156 20.62 0.46 1.88
C HIS A 156 21.17 1.17 3.12
N ALA A 157 20.34 1.39 4.13
CA ALA A 157 20.75 1.99 5.40
C ALA A 157 19.84 1.60 6.57
N GLU A 158 20.38 1.76 7.78
CA GLU A 158 19.64 1.75 9.03
C GLU A 158 19.85 3.10 9.72
N LEU A 159 18.76 3.84 9.90
CA LEU A 159 18.76 5.17 10.45
C LEU A 159 18.39 5.09 11.93
N PRO A 160 19.15 5.73 12.84
CA PRO A 160 18.87 5.70 14.28
C PRO A 160 17.56 6.41 14.64
N ARG A 161 17.06 7.30 13.76
CA ARG A 161 15.78 7.96 13.93
C ARG A 161 14.64 7.01 13.61
N ALA A 162 13.63 7.00 14.48
CA ALA A 162 12.34 6.40 14.21
C ALA A 162 11.44 7.42 13.47
N TYR A 163 11.44 7.38 12.14
CA TYR A 163 10.50 8.14 11.31
C TYR A 163 9.12 7.48 11.34
N TYR A 164 8.40 7.62 12.47
CA TYR A 164 7.05 7.09 12.65
C TYR A 164 6.11 7.72 11.60
N ASP A 165 5.34 6.87 10.90
CA ASP A 165 4.40 7.28 9.86
C ASP A 165 5.02 8.18 8.77
N ALA A 166 6.16 7.74 8.25
CA ALA A 166 6.96 8.50 7.31
C ALA A 166 6.28 8.75 5.96
N GLY A 167 6.57 9.91 5.38
CA GLY A 167 6.34 10.27 3.97
C GLY A 167 7.57 10.92 3.38
N MET A 168 8.15 10.31 2.35
CA MET A 168 9.41 10.74 1.73
C MET A 168 9.16 11.60 0.48
N LEU A 169 9.87 12.71 0.39
CA LEU A 169 9.91 13.58 -0.78
C LEU A 169 11.32 13.56 -1.37
N VAL A 170 11.44 13.20 -2.64
CA VAL A 170 12.62 13.55 -3.46
C VAL A 170 12.32 14.88 -4.14
N ASP A 171 12.98 15.93 -3.70
CA ASP A 171 12.78 17.29 -4.23
C ASP A 171 13.44 17.45 -5.61
N THR A 172 13.11 18.53 -6.33
CA THR A 172 13.58 18.87 -7.67
C THR A 172 15.09 19.07 -7.75
N ASP A 173 15.74 19.36 -6.63
CA ASP A 173 17.21 19.46 -6.50
C ASP A 173 17.87 18.13 -6.07
N ASN A 174 17.11 17.04 -6.05
CA ASN A 174 17.47 15.69 -5.55
C ASN A 174 17.68 15.60 -4.03
N THR A 175 17.41 16.65 -3.26
CA THR A 175 17.39 16.55 -1.80
C THR A 175 16.27 15.62 -1.36
N VAL A 176 16.58 14.72 -0.42
CA VAL A 176 15.56 13.84 0.16
C VAL A 176 15.14 14.39 1.52
N TYR A 177 13.83 14.61 1.65
CA TYR A 177 13.18 14.95 2.90
C TYR A 177 12.25 13.82 3.35
N VAL A 178 12.07 13.70 4.66
CA VAL A 178 11.12 12.76 5.27
C VAL A 178 10.25 13.53 6.24
N ALA A 179 8.95 13.64 5.98
CA ALA A 179 7.97 14.11 6.96
C ALA A 179 7.53 12.93 7.84
N TYR A 180 7.40 13.14 9.15
CA TYR A 180 7.08 12.07 10.11
C TYR A 180 6.51 12.61 11.42
N GLY A 181 5.97 11.70 12.24
CA GLY A 181 5.47 11.98 13.59
C GLY A 181 3.95 11.89 13.73
N ASN A 182 3.49 11.97 14.98
CA ASN A 182 2.08 12.01 15.35
C ASN A 182 1.85 13.22 16.26
N THR A 183 0.89 14.09 15.92
CA THR A 183 0.53 15.35 16.60
C THR A 183 1.62 16.42 16.53
N ARG A 184 2.89 16.07 16.71
CA ARG A 184 4.06 16.90 16.44
C ARG A 184 4.70 16.39 15.15
N ILE A 185 4.53 17.14 14.08
CA ILE A 185 5.02 16.76 12.75
C ILE A 185 6.38 17.39 12.55
N SER A 186 7.34 16.56 12.16
CA SER A 186 8.71 16.96 11.89
C SER A 186 9.07 16.65 10.43
N VAL A 187 10.04 17.39 9.92
CA VAL A 187 10.69 17.11 8.65
C VAL A 187 12.16 16.86 8.94
N ALA A 188 12.71 15.78 8.36
CA ALA A 188 14.13 15.53 8.31
C ALA A 188 14.65 15.68 6.88
N GLN A 189 15.90 16.09 6.75
CA GLN A 189 16.66 16.04 5.50
C GLN A 189 17.67 14.91 5.64
N LEU A 190 17.77 14.06 4.60
CA LEU A 190 18.78 13.02 4.52
C LEU A 190 20.02 13.51 3.77
N SER A 191 21.15 12.85 4.00
CA SER A 191 22.37 13.04 3.21
C SER A 191 22.12 12.72 1.74
N ALA A 192 23.01 13.19 0.85
CA ALA A 192 22.86 12.96 -0.59
C ALA A 192 22.71 11.47 -0.95
N ASP A 193 23.46 10.58 -0.28
CA ASP A 193 23.35 9.13 -0.45
C ASP A 193 22.15 8.49 0.29
N GLY A 194 21.39 9.28 1.05
CA GLY A 194 20.25 8.84 1.86
C GLY A 194 20.59 8.04 3.11
N ARG A 195 21.87 7.89 3.46
CA ARG A 195 22.32 6.97 4.52
C ARG A 195 22.35 7.55 5.93
N THR A 196 22.25 8.87 6.05
CA THR A 196 22.27 9.59 7.34
C THR A 196 21.28 10.74 7.36
N GLU A 197 20.84 11.14 8.56
CA GLU A 197 20.10 12.38 8.79
C GLU A 197 21.10 13.54 8.86
N VAL A 198 20.86 14.61 8.11
CA VAL A 198 21.71 15.83 8.15
C VAL A 198 21.08 16.95 8.96
N ARG A 199 19.75 16.96 9.06
CA ARG A 199 18.97 17.96 9.79
C ARG A 199 17.58 17.42 10.07
N ASP A 200 17.02 17.75 11.24
CA ASP A 200 15.60 17.61 11.52
C ASP A 200 15.03 18.89 12.15
N GLN A 201 13.71 19.06 12.01
CA GLN A 201 12.98 20.17 12.63
C GLN A 201 11.52 19.79 12.82
N GLN A 202 10.95 20.06 13.99
CA GLN A 202 9.51 20.06 14.16
C GLN A 202 8.90 21.27 13.41
N VAL A 203 8.03 21.00 12.44
CA VAL A 203 7.48 22.02 11.52
C VAL A 203 6.02 22.36 11.82
N PHE A 204 5.31 21.51 12.56
CA PHE A 204 3.91 21.72 12.88
C PHE A 204 3.49 21.01 14.17
N THR A 205 2.58 21.61 14.92
CA THR A 205 1.90 20.98 16.07
C THR A 205 0.40 21.03 15.81
N THR A 206 -0.26 19.88 15.85
CA THR A 206 -1.71 19.82 15.64
C THR A 206 -2.45 20.56 16.75
N PRO A 207 -3.42 21.43 16.40
CA PRO A 207 -4.33 22.01 17.37
C PRO A 207 -5.08 20.92 18.16
N SER A 208 -5.19 21.09 19.48
CA SER A 208 -5.88 20.13 20.36
C SER A 208 -7.35 19.90 19.98
N SER A 209 -8.00 20.87 19.35
CA SER A 209 -9.38 20.76 18.84
C SER A 209 -9.55 19.74 17.71
N ILE A 210 -8.47 19.38 17.01
CA ILE A 210 -8.49 18.37 15.94
C ILE A 210 -8.14 16.98 16.50
N GLY A 211 -7.23 16.92 17.47
CA GLY A 211 -6.70 15.67 18.01
C GLY A 211 -5.39 15.26 17.34
N ALA A 212 -5.13 13.96 17.22
CA ALA A 212 -3.92 13.45 16.59
C ALA A 212 -3.98 13.62 15.06
N LEU A 213 -2.84 14.01 14.48
CA LEU A 213 -2.59 13.87 13.04
C LEU A 213 -1.34 13.02 12.84
N GLU A 214 -1.41 12.01 11.97
CA GLU A 214 -0.33 11.08 11.63
C GLU A 214 -0.38 10.69 10.14
N GLY A 215 0.30 9.61 9.72
CA GLY A 215 0.24 9.09 8.35
C GLY A 215 0.80 10.03 7.28
N ALA A 216 1.97 10.65 7.52
CA ALA A 216 2.49 11.70 6.66
C ALA A 216 2.76 11.24 5.22
N ARG A 217 2.36 12.03 4.22
CA ARG A 217 2.81 11.94 2.82
C ARG A 217 3.30 13.29 2.35
N PHE A 218 4.50 13.35 1.78
CA PHE A 218 5.19 14.62 1.54
C PHE A 218 5.33 14.91 0.05
N TYR A 219 4.89 16.11 -0.37
CA TYR A 219 4.85 16.52 -1.77
C TYR A 219 5.48 17.89 -1.97
N LYS A 220 6.00 18.10 -3.18
CA LYS A 220 6.18 19.42 -3.76
C LYS A 220 5.26 19.56 -4.98
N ILE A 221 4.33 20.50 -4.92
CA ILE A 221 3.32 20.72 -5.96
C ILE A 221 3.31 22.21 -6.30
N ASN A 222 3.59 22.55 -7.56
CA ASN A 222 3.61 23.92 -8.06
C ASN A 222 4.44 24.87 -7.17
N GLY A 223 5.63 24.43 -6.77
CA GLY A 223 6.57 25.20 -5.95
C GLY A 223 6.24 25.29 -4.45
N SER A 224 5.09 24.78 -4.00
CA SER A 224 4.74 24.69 -2.57
C SER A 224 4.96 23.28 -2.03
N TYR A 225 5.23 23.19 -0.74
CA TYR A 225 5.43 21.95 0.01
C TYR A 225 4.14 21.56 0.73
N TYR A 226 3.71 20.30 0.62
CA TYR A 226 2.48 19.80 1.22
C TYR A 226 2.71 18.55 2.03
N ILE A 227 2.17 18.47 3.25
CA ILE A 227 2.16 17.24 4.05
C ILE A 227 0.71 16.82 4.26
N PHE A 228 0.34 15.67 3.69
CA PHE A 228 -0.97 15.05 3.91
C PHE A 228 -0.95 14.24 5.20
N LEU A 229 -1.97 14.40 6.03
CA LEU A 229 -2.05 13.77 7.35
C LEU A 229 -3.46 13.28 7.64
N THR A 230 -3.56 12.07 8.18
CA THR A 230 -4.83 11.53 8.65
C THR A 230 -5.13 12.00 10.07
N ARG A 231 -6.41 12.22 10.38
CA ARG A 231 -6.94 12.20 11.74
C ARG A 231 -7.53 10.81 11.96
N PRO A 232 -6.85 9.92 12.70
CA PRO A 232 -7.30 8.55 12.87
C PRO A 232 -8.68 8.50 13.53
N ALA A 233 -9.68 7.81 12.98
CA ALA A 233 -9.74 7.16 11.67
C ALA A 233 -10.87 7.75 10.81
N ASN A 234 -11.07 9.07 10.89
CA ASN A 234 -12.24 9.75 10.31
C ASN A 234 -11.98 11.08 9.62
N GLY A 235 -10.73 11.48 9.42
CA GLY A 235 -10.43 12.75 8.76
C GLY A 235 -9.15 12.73 7.96
N GLN A 236 -9.06 13.62 6.98
CA GLN A 236 -7.84 13.91 6.26
C GLN A 236 -7.60 15.42 6.25
N TYR A 237 -6.36 15.80 6.49
CA TYR A 237 -5.91 17.18 6.53
C TYR A 237 -4.68 17.34 5.65
N VAL A 238 -4.42 18.57 5.24
CA VAL A 238 -3.25 18.93 4.45
C VAL A 238 -2.59 20.16 5.05
N LEU A 239 -1.27 20.05 5.21
CA LEU A 239 -0.39 21.17 5.50
C LEU A 239 0.14 21.74 4.19
N LYS A 240 0.32 23.06 4.09
CA LYS A 240 0.96 23.73 2.94
C LYS A 240 1.96 24.80 3.41
N ALA A 241 3.14 24.85 2.81
CA ALA A 241 4.19 25.82 3.10
C ALA A 241 4.97 26.25 1.84
N PRO A 242 5.66 27.41 1.88
CA PRO A 242 6.58 27.83 0.80
C PRO A 242 7.96 27.15 0.87
N SER A 243 8.27 26.46 1.97
CA SER A 243 9.55 25.81 2.25
C SER A 243 9.29 24.46 2.93
N PRO A 244 10.17 23.44 2.78
CA PRO A 244 9.99 22.16 3.46
C PRO A 244 10.00 22.33 4.99
N TRP A 245 10.61 23.41 5.49
CA TRP A 245 10.73 23.76 6.90
C TRP A 245 9.56 24.61 7.43
N GLY A 246 8.56 24.90 6.61
CA GLY A 246 7.42 25.73 6.99
C GLY A 246 7.62 27.24 6.78
N PRO A 247 6.82 28.08 7.46
CA PRO A 247 5.69 27.69 8.31
C PRO A 247 4.57 27.04 7.50
N TYR A 248 3.92 26.03 8.08
CA TYR A 248 2.81 25.32 7.44
C TYR A 248 1.45 25.90 7.87
N ALA A 249 0.60 26.19 6.89
CA ALA A 249 -0.83 26.40 7.08
C ALA A 249 -1.57 25.06 6.99
N LEU A 250 -2.67 24.90 7.74
CA LEU A 250 -3.48 23.69 7.77
C LEU A 250 -4.84 23.91 7.08
N ARG A 251 -5.32 22.91 6.33
CA ARG A 251 -6.70 22.84 5.84
C ARG A 251 -7.27 21.43 5.99
N GLN A 252 -8.54 21.33 6.36
CA GLN A 252 -9.30 20.07 6.35
C GLN A 252 -9.65 19.68 4.90
N VAL A 253 -9.38 18.43 4.54
CA VAL A 253 -9.74 17.85 3.23
C VAL A 253 -11.05 17.09 3.33
N LEU A 254 -11.21 16.27 4.37
CA LEU A 254 -12.44 15.58 4.71
C LEU A 254 -12.53 15.34 6.23
N LEU A 255 -13.75 15.21 6.74
CA LEU A 255 -14.04 14.79 8.11
C LEU A 255 -15.40 14.08 8.12
N ASP A 256 -15.46 12.89 8.70
CA ASP A 256 -16.68 12.07 8.84
C ASP A 256 -17.43 11.88 7.50
N MET A 257 -16.68 11.82 6.39
CA MET A 257 -17.24 11.68 5.05
C MET A 257 -17.75 10.24 4.85
N PRO A 258 -19.03 10.05 4.45
CA PRO A 258 -19.55 8.72 4.16
C PRO A 258 -18.71 8.01 3.09
N GLY A 259 -18.28 6.78 3.40
CA GLY A 259 -17.43 5.97 2.53
C GLY A 259 -18.21 5.20 1.45
N PRO A 260 -17.49 4.63 0.47
CA PRO A 260 -18.09 3.89 -0.64
C PRO A 260 -18.49 2.45 -0.29
N VAL A 261 -18.10 1.95 0.89
CA VAL A 261 -18.34 0.57 1.34
C VAL A 261 -19.44 0.55 2.41
N PRO A 262 -20.60 -0.08 2.17
CA PRO A 262 -21.63 -0.24 3.19
C PRO A 262 -21.10 -0.96 4.44
N GLY A 263 -21.28 -0.35 5.62
CA GLY A 263 -20.75 -0.87 6.88
C GLY A 263 -19.24 -0.70 7.08
N GLY A 264 -18.53 -0.11 6.10
CA GLY A 264 -17.15 0.31 6.23
C GLY A 264 -17.00 1.66 6.93
N GLY A 265 -15.77 1.98 7.32
CA GLY A 265 -15.41 3.26 7.93
C GLY A 265 -15.34 4.44 6.95
N VAL A 266 -14.77 5.54 7.42
CA VAL A 266 -14.53 6.76 6.64
C VAL A 266 -13.25 6.58 5.81
N PRO A 267 -13.20 6.99 4.52
CA PRO A 267 -11.96 7.03 3.76
C PRO A 267 -10.96 7.99 4.41
N HIS A 268 -9.76 7.51 4.74
CA HIS A 268 -8.73 8.31 5.41
C HIS A 268 -7.33 7.78 5.07
N GLN A 269 -6.31 8.59 5.40
CA GLN A 269 -4.90 8.30 5.14
C GLN A 269 -4.64 7.97 3.66
N GLY A 270 -3.42 7.55 3.30
CA GLY A 270 -3.05 7.39 1.90
C GLY A 270 -2.53 8.70 1.30
N GLY A 271 -2.55 8.81 -0.02
CA GLY A 271 -1.79 9.85 -0.72
C GLY A 271 -2.40 10.37 -2.01
N LEU A 272 -1.95 11.56 -2.41
CA LEU A 272 -2.27 12.21 -3.68
C LEU A 272 -1.34 11.72 -4.80
N VAL A 273 -1.89 11.60 -6.00
CA VAL A 273 -1.12 11.30 -7.22
C VAL A 273 -1.72 12.02 -8.43
N SER A 274 -0.86 12.50 -9.33
CA SER A 274 -1.28 13.08 -10.61
C SER A 274 -1.13 12.09 -11.75
N THR A 275 -2.02 12.14 -12.74
CA THR A 275 -1.87 11.44 -14.00
C THR A 275 -0.92 12.19 -14.95
N THR A 276 -0.51 11.55 -16.04
CA THR A 276 0.27 12.20 -17.11
C THR A 276 -0.49 13.34 -17.78
N GLY A 277 -1.83 13.32 -17.76
CA GLY A 277 -2.70 14.40 -18.23
C GLY A 277 -2.92 15.52 -17.22
N GLY A 278 -2.32 15.46 -16.02
CA GLY A 278 -2.41 16.51 -15.00
C GLY A 278 -3.65 16.43 -14.09
N ALA A 279 -4.54 15.47 -14.29
CA ALA A 279 -5.63 15.21 -13.35
C ALA A 279 -5.08 14.63 -12.04
N TRP A 280 -5.69 14.98 -10.90
CA TRP A 280 -5.25 14.52 -9.58
C TRP A 280 -6.26 13.56 -8.97
N TYR A 281 -5.75 12.62 -8.20
CA TYR A 281 -6.52 11.62 -7.46
C TYR A 281 -5.99 11.49 -6.04
N TYR A 282 -6.87 11.10 -5.13
CA TYR A 282 -6.55 10.71 -3.78
C TYR A 282 -6.83 9.21 -3.62
N MET A 283 -5.76 8.45 -3.38
CA MET A 283 -5.82 7.05 -2.99
C MET A 283 -5.83 6.97 -1.46
N ALA A 284 -7.01 6.81 -0.88
CA ALA A 284 -7.20 6.53 0.54
C ALA A 284 -7.30 5.01 0.79
N PHE A 285 -7.58 4.62 2.02
CA PHE A 285 -8.18 3.32 2.30
C PHE A 285 -9.42 3.46 3.19
N VAL A 286 -10.25 2.42 3.22
CA VAL A 286 -11.46 2.32 4.02
C VAL A 286 -11.35 1.13 4.97
N ASP A 287 -11.66 1.33 6.25
CA ASP A 287 -11.75 0.26 7.24
C ASP A 287 -12.97 -0.63 6.96
N ALA A 288 -12.79 -1.71 6.19
CA ALA A 288 -13.85 -2.61 5.74
C ALA A 288 -13.72 -3.99 6.42
N TYR A 289 -13.66 -3.99 7.75
CA TYR A 289 -13.56 -5.21 8.56
C TYR A 289 -14.83 -6.08 8.42
N PRO A 290 -14.70 -7.43 8.45
CA PRO A 290 -13.50 -8.21 8.79
C PRO A 290 -12.51 -8.41 7.62
N GLY A 291 -12.75 -7.84 6.44
CA GLY A 291 -11.87 -8.03 5.28
C GLY A 291 -10.50 -7.35 5.41
N GLY A 292 -10.43 -6.25 6.16
CA GLY A 292 -9.21 -5.44 6.31
C GLY A 292 -9.43 -4.00 5.85
N ARG A 293 -8.36 -3.33 5.43
CA ARG A 293 -8.36 -1.94 4.98
C ARG A 293 -8.18 -1.88 3.46
N MET A 294 -9.16 -1.35 2.75
CA MET A 294 -9.29 -1.48 1.29
C MET A 294 -8.98 -0.16 0.57
N PRO A 295 -8.05 -0.12 -0.40
CA PRO A 295 -7.77 1.09 -1.18
C PRO A 295 -9.00 1.63 -1.91
N ALA A 296 -9.26 2.93 -1.75
CA ALA A 296 -10.34 3.63 -2.41
C ALA A 296 -9.81 4.90 -3.09
N LEU A 297 -10.28 5.16 -4.31
CA LEU A 297 -9.79 6.25 -5.17
C LEU A 297 -10.89 7.29 -5.40
N ALA A 298 -10.57 8.57 -5.23
CA ALA A 298 -11.45 9.68 -5.59
C ALA A 298 -10.69 10.75 -6.41
N PRO A 299 -11.35 11.41 -7.40
CA PRO A 299 -10.77 12.55 -8.09
C PRO A 299 -10.57 13.75 -7.16
N ILE A 300 -9.51 14.51 -7.41
CA ILE A 300 -9.17 15.74 -6.68
C ILE A 300 -9.26 16.93 -7.62
N THR A 301 -9.96 17.96 -7.17
CA THR A 301 -9.89 19.31 -7.75
C THR A 301 -9.00 20.19 -6.88
N TRP A 302 -8.55 21.32 -7.44
CA TRP A 302 -7.71 22.27 -6.73
C TRP A 302 -8.40 23.63 -6.68
N THR A 303 -8.43 24.25 -5.50
CA THR A 303 -8.86 25.63 -5.36
C THR A 303 -7.85 26.59 -6.04
N PRO A 304 -8.25 27.82 -6.42
CA PRO A 304 -7.33 28.79 -7.03
C PRO A 304 -6.12 29.12 -6.17
N ASP A 305 -6.26 29.10 -4.83
CA ASP A 305 -5.18 29.27 -3.86
C ASP A 305 -4.37 27.98 -3.61
N GLY A 306 -4.60 26.93 -4.40
CA GLY A 306 -3.80 25.71 -4.46
C GLY A 306 -4.02 24.78 -3.28
N TRP A 307 -5.26 24.43 -2.96
CA TRP A 307 -5.59 23.38 -1.98
C TRP A 307 -6.42 22.26 -2.62
N PRO A 308 -6.15 21.00 -2.27
CA PRO A 308 -6.90 19.87 -2.82
C PRO A 308 -8.30 19.77 -2.21
N GLN A 309 -9.28 19.41 -3.03
CA GLN A 309 -10.65 19.12 -2.63
C GLN A 309 -11.08 17.78 -3.23
N VAL A 310 -11.64 16.91 -2.39
CA VAL A 310 -12.21 15.63 -2.84
C VAL A 310 -13.47 15.93 -3.67
N THR A 311 -13.54 15.36 -4.87
CA THR A 311 -14.76 15.38 -5.67
C THR A 311 -15.74 14.41 -5.05
N THR A 312 -16.89 14.90 -4.57
CA THR A 312 -17.92 14.06 -3.92
C THR A 312 -19.02 13.68 -4.89
N VAL A 313 -19.72 12.58 -4.58
CA VAL A 313 -20.97 12.18 -5.22
C VAL A 313 -22.06 12.26 -4.16
N ASN A 314 -22.99 13.21 -4.30
CA ASN A 314 -24.05 13.47 -3.31
C ASN A 314 -23.50 13.72 -1.89
N GLY A 315 -22.37 14.43 -1.76
CA GLY A 315 -21.75 14.73 -0.47
C GLY A 315 -20.98 13.56 0.17
N ALA A 316 -20.86 12.42 -0.52
CA ALA A 316 -20.14 11.24 -0.07
C ALA A 316 -18.93 10.94 -0.96
N TRP A 317 -18.07 10.04 -0.48
CA TRP A 317 -17.11 9.36 -1.35
C TRP A 317 -17.87 8.45 -2.32
N GLY A 318 -17.67 8.65 -3.61
CA GLY A 318 -18.41 7.93 -4.65
C GLY A 318 -18.15 6.43 -4.61
N SER A 319 -19.23 5.64 -4.61
CA SER A 319 -19.16 4.20 -4.90
C SER A 319 -18.66 3.94 -6.33
N THR A 320 -18.92 4.87 -7.24
CA THR A 320 -18.35 4.93 -8.59
C THR A 320 -17.92 6.35 -8.93
N TYR A 321 -16.93 6.45 -9.83
CA TYR A 321 -16.46 7.70 -10.43
C TYR A 321 -16.17 7.49 -11.92
N PRO A 322 -16.09 8.56 -12.73
CA PRO A 322 -15.55 8.47 -14.09
C PRO A 322 -14.15 7.85 -14.11
N PHE A 323 -13.87 7.03 -15.12
CA PHE A 323 -12.55 6.43 -15.29
C PHE A 323 -11.47 7.52 -15.45
N PRO A 324 -10.22 7.33 -14.98
CA PRO A 324 -9.22 8.41 -14.90
C PRO A 324 -8.72 9.09 -16.21
N ASN A 325 -9.46 8.98 -17.31
CA ASN A 325 -9.04 9.36 -18.67
C ASN A 325 -7.66 8.78 -19.05
N LEU A 326 -7.40 7.59 -18.55
CA LEU A 326 -6.26 6.74 -18.89
C LEU A 326 -6.79 5.56 -19.72
N THR A 327 -5.93 4.94 -20.51
CA THR A 327 -6.28 3.71 -21.21
C THR A 327 -6.46 2.60 -20.16
N PRO A 328 -7.65 1.96 -20.08
CA PRO A 328 -7.84 0.84 -19.17
C PRO A 328 -6.79 -0.24 -19.43
N HIS A 329 -6.20 -0.75 -18.36
CA HIS A 329 -5.13 -1.73 -18.38
C HIS A 329 -5.46 -2.89 -17.43
N PRO A 330 -6.33 -3.83 -17.85
CA PRO A 330 -6.65 -5.01 -17.06
C PRO A 330 -5.39 -5.79 -16.69
N VAL A 331 -5.37 -6.32 -15.47
CA VAL A 331 -4.26 -7.11 -14.92
C VAL A 331 -4.76 -8.48 -14.44
N PRO A 332 -3.87 -9.46 -14.24
CA PRO A 332 -4.26 -10.72 -13.63
C PRO A 332 -4.93 -10.54 -12.27
N SER A 333 -5.86 -11.44 -11.94
CA SER A 333 -6.53 -11.44 -10.63
C SER A 333 -5.52 -11.64 -9.49
N LEU A 334 -5.67 -10.86 -8.41
CA LEU A 334 -4.86 -11.00 -7.19
C LEU A 334 -5.13 -12.32 -6.44
N ILE A 335 -6.29 -12.92 -6.68
CA ILE A 335 -6.70 -14.23 -6.17
C ILE A 335 -6.69 -15.26 -7.30
N GLY A 336 -6.30 -16.48 -6.98
CA GLY A 336 -6.25 -17.55 -7.98
C GLY A 336 -5.92 -18.90 -7.39
N THR A 337 -5.44 -19.81 -8.23
CA THR A 337 -4.84 -21.08 -7.81
C THR A 337 -3.36 -21.02 -8.13
N ASP A 338 -2.51 -21.35 -7.16
CA ASP A 338 -1.06 -21.54 -7.38
C ASP A 338 -0.73 -23.04 -7.24
N GLU A 339 -0.18 -23.62 -8.30
CA GLU A 339 0.25 -25.02 -8.34
C GLU A 339 1.71 -25.20 -7.88
N PHE A 340 2.41 -24.11 -7.57
CA PHE A 340 3.78 -24.06 -7.08
C PHE A 340 4.79 -24.72 -8.04
N THR A 341 4.55 -24.60 -9.35
CA THR A 341 5.41 -25.19 -10.38
C THR A 341 6.75 -24.47 -10.52
N ALA A 342 6.82 -23.18 -10.15
CA ALA A 342 8.04 -22.38 -10.15
C ALA A 342 8.95 -22.66 -8.93
N ALA A 343 10.25 -22.42 -9.09
CA ALA A 343 11.24 -22.57 -8.01
C ALA A 343 11.17 -21.44 -6.94
N THR A 344 10.53 -20.33 -7.28
CA THR A 344 10.28 -19.19 -6.40
C THR A 344 8.78 -18.95 -6.31
N LEU A 345 8.31 -18.49 -5.14
CA LEU A 345 6.93 -18.09 -4.98
C LEU A 345 6.65 -16.88 -5.88
N ALA A 346 5.54 -16.92 -6.61
CA ALA A 346 5.08 -15.77 -7.38
C ALA A 346 4.78 -14.61 -6.41
N PRO A 347 5.05 -13.36 -6.82
CA PRO A 347 4.44 -12.21 -6.20
C PRO A 347 2.92 -12.32 -6.44
N SER A 348 2.17 -12.91 -5.52
CA SER A 348 0.72 -13.04 -5.67
C SER A 348 0.02 -12.64 -4.38
N GLY A 349 -1.20 -12.09 -4.50
CA GLY A 349 -2.07 -11.78 -3.37
C GLY A 349 -2.59 -13.03 -2.64
N ASN A 350 -2.27 -14.21 -3.16
CA ASN A 350 -2.63 -15.50 -2.61
C ASN A 350 -1.66 -15.90 -1.48
N GLY A 351 -1.81 -15.24 -0.35
CA GLY A 351 -1.29 -15.72 0.92
C GLY A 351 0.16 -15.36 1.15
N THR A 352 0.32 -14.54 2.18
CA THR A 352 1.57 -14.46 2.93
C THR A 352 1.98 -15.87 3.32
N THR A 353 3.08 -16.37 2.75
CA THR A 353 3.74 -17.51 3.37
C THR A 353 4.43 -16.99 4.61
N THR A 354 3.85 -17.21 5.79
CA THR A 354 4.63 -17.29 7.02
C THR A 354 5.56 -18.50 6.90
N ARG A 355 6.59 -18.41 6.06
CA ARG A 355 7.72 -19.33 6.11
C ARG A 355 8.64 -18.79 7.18
N THR A 356 8.49 -19.31 8.39
CA THR A 356 9.60 -19.36 9.34
C THR A 356 10.79 -19.96 8.60
N THR A 357 11.85 -19.18 8.42
CA THR A 357 13.10 -19.72 7.88
C THR A 357 13.61 -20.77 8.83
N PRO A 358 13.77 -22.04 8.42
CA PRO A 358 14.51 -23.00 9.22
C PRO A 358 15.96 -22.51 9.27
N SER A 359 16.49 -22.32 10.48
CA SER A 359 17.92 -22.17 10.70
C SER A 359 18.62 -23.46 10.26
N GLY A 360 19.35 -23.42 9.15
CA GLY A 360 20.22 -24.50 8.71
C GLY A 360 21.23 -24.01 7.68
N PRO A 361 22.49 -24.51 7.69
CA PRO A 361 23.47 -24.14 6.68
C PRO A 361 23.01 -24.64 5.29
N PRO A 362 23.54 -24.05 4.19
CA PRO A 362 23.15 -24.43 2.84
C PRO A 362 23.63 -25.85 2.53
N GLY A 363 22.77 -26.83 2.79
CA GLY A 363 22.93 -28.18 2.25
C GLY A 363 22.50 -28.18 0.79
N THR A 364 23.39 -28.66 -0.08
CA THR A 364 23.16 -28.84 -1.52
C THR A 364 21.93 -29.70 -1.78
N ALA A 365 20.80 -29.07 -2.11
CA ALA A 365 19.66 -29.74 -2.72
C ALA A 365 19.66 -29.39 -4.22
N SER A 366 20.01 -30.39 -5.03
CA SER A 366 19.92 -30.37 -6.49
C SER A 366 18.62 -29.73 -6.99
N ALA A 367 18.75 -28.74 -7.86
CA ALA A 367 17.66 -28.07 -8.56
C ALA A 367 16.97 -29.05 -9.53
N SER A 368 15.89 -29.72 -9.11
CA SER A 368 15.03 -30.49 -10.02
C SER A 368 13.65 -30.89 -9.50
N ARG A 369 13.10 -30.25 -8.45
CA ARG A 369 11.72 -30.55 -7.99
C ARG A 369 10.86 -29.28 -7.91
N PRO A 370 9.64 -29.29 -8.49
CA PRO A 370 8.67 -28.21 -8.29
C PRO A 370 8.37 -28.04 -6.81
N LEU A 371 8.10 -26.81 -6.35
CA LEU A 371 7.64 -26.61 -4.98
C LEU A 371 6.37 -27.45 -4.79
N ARG A 372 6.37 -28.38 -3.85
CA ARG A 372 5.13 -28.80 -3.19
C ARG A 372 5.10 -28.08 -1.85
N SER A 373 3.98 -27.48 -1.49
CA SER A 373 3.78 -26.90 -0.16
C SER A 373 3.97 -28.02 0.88
N ARG A 374 5.17 -28.12 1.46
CA ARG A 374 5.52 -29.17 2.42
C ARG A 374 5.94 -28.51 3.72
N THR A 375 5.00 -28.45 4.66
CA THR A 375 5.29 -28.04 6.04
C THR A 375 5.85 -29.25 6.79
N THR A 376 7.16 -29.38 6.88
CA THR A 376 7.79 -30.40 7.74
C THR A 376 7.96 -29.86 9.15
N SER A 377 7.22 -30.41 10.11
CA SER A 377 7.50 -30.20 11.53
C SER A 377 8.65 -31.10 11.96
N THR A 378 9.81 -30.52 12.24
CA THR A 378 10.90 -31.22 12.92
C THR A 378 10.65 -31.16 14.42
N ARG A 379 10.05 -32.23 14.96
CA ARG A 379 9.95 -32.42 16.40
C ARG A 379 11.35 -32.76 16.94
N PRO A 380 11.90 -32.04 17.94
CA PRO A 380 13.19 -32.41 18.52
C PRO A 380 13.11 -33.83 19.06
N ALA A 381 14.03 -34.70 18.63
CA ALA A 381 14.12 -36.05 19.15
C ALA A 381 14.46 -35.98 20.65
N THR A 382 13.51 -36.35 21.50
CA THR A 382 13.78 -36.59 22.92
C THR A 382 14.69 -37.80 23.02
N ARG A 383 15.97 -37.57 23.31
CA ARG A 383 16.88 -38.63 23.77
C ARG A 383 16.42 -39.09 25.16
N SER A 384 15.87 -40.30 25.24
CA SER A 384 15.68 -41.01 26.51
C SER A 384 17.03 -41.45 27.06
N PRO A 385 17.40 -41.16 28.32
CA PRO A 385 18.50 -41.84 28.96
C PRO A 385 18.02 -43.18 29.53
N THR A 386 18.62 -44.27 29.05
CA THR A 386 18.55 -45.58 29.68
C THR A 386 19.46 -45.62 30.90
N ALA A 387 18.91 -45.88 32.09
CA ALA A 387 19.65 -46.40 33.23
C ALA A 387 18.73 -47.27 34.11
N SER A 388 19.25 -48.42 34.53
CA SER A 388 18.56 -49.53 35.19
C SER A 388 19.04 -49.74 36.65
N LYS A 389 18.23 -50.49 37.43
CA LYS A 389 18.40 -51.03 38.82
C LYS A 389 18.06 -50.01 39.93
N GLY A 390 17.24 -50.23 40.96
CA GLY A 390 16.81 -51.38 41.81
C GLY A 390 16.08 -50.80 43.07
N PRO A 391 15.51 -51.56 44.03
CA PRO A 391 14.08 -51.42 44.39
C PRO A 391 13.66 -50.93 45.81
N ARG A 392 12.38 -50.47 45.89
CA ARG A 392 11.38 -50.36 47.02
C ARG A 392 11.40 -49.16 48.00
N PRO A 393 10.28 -48.81 48.70
CA PRO A 393 8.86 -49.24 48.59
C PRO A 393 7.82 -48.08 48.42
N ARG A 394 6.55 -48.46 48.16
CA ARG A 394 5.36 -47.61 47.96
C ARG A 394 4.88 -46.87 49.22
N PRO A 395 4.06 -45.81 49.07
CA PRO A 395 2.63 -45.98 49.37
C PRO A 395 1.64 -45.41 48.34
N ARG A 396 0.41 -45.92 48.49
CA ARG A 396 -0.88 -45.76 47.77
C ARG A 396 -1.25 -44.30 47.43
N SER A 397 -1.52 -43.96 46.17
CA SER A 397 -2.79 -44.01 45.41
C SER A 397 -3.94 -43.13 45.92
N ASN A 398 -4.22 -42.03 45.19
CA ASN A 398 -5.58 -41.69 44.77
C ASN A 398 -5.52 -40.90 43.45
N SER A 399 -6.32 -41.35 42.49
CA SER A 399 -6.34 -40.93 41.09
C SER A 399 -7.39 -39.85 40.84
N THR A 400 -7.04 -38.87 40.01
CA THR A 400 -8.00 -38.15 39.15
C THR A 400 -7.24 -37.64 37.93
N ARG A 401 -7.56 -38.19 36.75
CA ARG A 401 -7.15 -37.66 35.44
C ARG A 401 -8.30 -36.85 34.86
N PRO A 402 -8.11 -35.62 34.34
CA PRO A 402 -9.05 -35.04 33.40
C PRO A 402 -8.72 -35.52 31.98
N ARG A 403 -9.74 -36.07 31.30
CA ARG A 403 -9.76 -36.30 29.85
C ARG A 403 -10.04 -34.96 29.16
N TRP A 404 -9.17 -34.54 28.25
CA TRP A 404 -9.49 -33.47 27.29
C TRP A 404 -10.35 -34.05 26.17
N ARG A 405 -11.60 -33.59 26.08
CA ARG A 405 -12.49 -33.85 24.94
C ARG A 405 -12.26 -32.78 23.88
N THR A 406 -12.04 -33.24 22.65
CA THR A 406 -12.23 -32.49 21.40
C THR A 406 -13.66 -31.93 21.34
N ALA A 407 -13.78 -30.60 21.24
CA ALA A 407 -15.05 -29.93 20.98
C ALA A 407 -15.20 -29.69 19.47
N THR A 408 -16.20 -30.35 18.89
CA THR A 408 -16.76 -30.05 17.57
C THR A 408 -17.54 -28.74 17.64
N ALA A 409 -17.23 -27.80 16.75
CA ALA A 409 -17.98 -26.56 16.60
C ALA A 409 -19.37 -26.85 16.03
N ARG A 410 -20.43 -26.54 16.79
CA ARG A 410 -21.80 -26.43 16.27
C ARG A 410 -22.03 -25.01 15.79
N ALA A 411 -22.37 -24.89 14.51
CA ALA A 411 -22.88 -23.69 13.89
C ALA A 411 -24.21 -23.28 14.56
N TRP A 412 -24.32 -22.00 14.91
CA TRP A 412 -25.60 -21.37 15.23
C TRP A 412 -26.00 -20.46 14.06
N ARG A 413 -27.09 -20.83 13.39
CA ARG A 413 -27.87 -19.94 12.52
C ARG A 413 -28.58 -18.93 13.39
N CYS A 414 -28.45 -17.64 13.09
CA CYS A 414 -29.39 -16.61 13.55
C CYS A 414 -30.19 -16.11 12.34
N SER A 415 -31.48 -16.36 12.38
CA SER A 415 -32.51 -15.81 11.50
C SER A 415 -32.86 -14.38 11.92
N ALA A 416 -33.00 -13.50 10.93
CA ALA A 416 -33.45 -12.13 11.09
C ALA A 416 -34.98 -12.01 11.26
N THR A 417 -35.43 -11.17 12.19
CA THR A 417 -36.44 -10.11 11.97
C THR A 417 -36.64 -9.25 13.24
N PRO A 418 -36.98 -7.95 13.14
CA PRO A 418 -36.88 -6.97 14.24
C PRO A 418 -38.25 -6.56 14.82
N ARG A 419 -38.28 -6.00 16.05
CA ARG A 419 -39.20 -4.93 16.51
C ARG A 419 -38.69 -4.24 17.82
N PRO A 420 -39.14 -3.01 18.13
CA PRO A 420 -38.34 -1.99 18.83
C PRO A 420 -38.75 -1.72 20.29
N GLY A 421 -37.85 -1.07 21.02
CA GLY A 421 -38.18 -0.22 22.17
C GLY A 421 -37.82 -0.77 23.54
N SER A 422 -36.72 -0.30 24.12
CA SER A 422 -36.63 0.17 25.51
C SER A 422 -35.20 0.58 25.83
N ALA A 423 -35.06 1.77 26.39
CA ALA A 423 -33.82 2.33 26.90
C ALA A 423 -33.31 1.52 28.11
N CYS A 424 -31.99 1.46 28.29
CA CYS A 424 -31.39 1.33 29.62
C CYS A 424 -30.00 1.97 29.67
N ALA A 425 -29.82 2.68 30.77
CA ALA A 425 -28.74 3.59 31.12
C ALA A 425 -27.34 2.96 31.14
N ALA A 426 -26.35 3.78 30.78
CA ALA A 426 -24.95 3.53 31.02
C ALA A 426 -24.62 3.77 32.50
N THR A 427 -23.97 2.81 33.14
CA THR A 427 -23.22 3.02 34.38
C THR A 427 -21.75 2.71 34.12
N THR A 428 -20.93 3.72 34.35
CA THR A 428 -19.47 3.68 34.33
C THR A 428 -18.95 2.91 35.54
N ALA A 429 -17.93 2.06 35.32
CA ALA A 429 -17.11 1.54 36.40
C ALA A 429 -15.64 1.53 35.97
N SER A 430 -14.87 2.40 36.64
CA SER A 430 -13.42 2.50 36.64
C SER A 430 -12.79 1.29 37.33
N HIS A 431 -11.72 0.75 36.76
CA HIS A 431 -10.78 -0.09 37.52
C HIS A 431 -9.36 0.43 37.38
N GLY A 432 -8.84 0.87 38.54
CA GLY A 432 -7.42 1.06 38.78
C GLY A 432 -6.74 -0.28 39.06
N SER A 433 -5.44 -0.29 38.75
CA SER A 433 -4.47 -1.35 39.00
C SER A 433 -4.26 -1.60 40.50
N PRO A 434 -3.64 -2.73 40.84
CA PRO A 434 -2.19 -2.68 41.09
C PRO A 434 -1.34 -3.40 40.04
#